data_AF-A0A7S0BNI0-F1
#
_entry.id   AF-A0A7S0BNI0-F1
#
_cell.length_a   1.000
_cell.length_b   1.000
_cell.length_c   1.000
_cell.angle_alpha   90.00
_cell.angle_beta   90.00
_cell.angle_gamma   90.00
#
_symmetry.space_group_name_H-M   'P 1'
#
loop_
_entity.id
_entity.type
_entity.pdbx_description
1 polymer ?
#
loop_
_entity_poly.entity_id
_entity_poly.type
_entity_poly.pdbx_seq_one_letter_code
_entity_poly.pdbx_strand_id
1 'polypeptide(L)'
;MSESSKLLSGQTEVSKAYGTNLVKSIAKVGKPTETQSPADRMQWLKPLAFSVLFIFVGVAYFMARLGWSFSKALYFCVVTITTVGYGDFYPIDSASKLFIVAYVICAVSAI
;
A
#
# COMPACT_ATOMS: atom_id res chain seq x y z
N MET A 1 24.44 14.23 56.30
CA MET A 1 24.30 15.49 55.51
C MET A 1 24.72 15.37 54.04
N SER A 2 25.55 14.39 53.63
CA SER A 2 25.98 14.21 52.22
C SER A 2 24.94 13.51 51.32
N GLU A 3 24.05 12.70 51.89
CA GLU A 3 23.09 11.91 51.10
C GLU A 3 21.90 12.72 50.58
N SER A 4 21.37 13.62 51.41
CA SER A 4 20.21 14.45 51.04
C SER A 4 20.54 15.47 49.94
N SER A 5 21.79 15.95 49.86
CA SER A 5 22.23 16.83 48.77
C SER A 5 22.36 16.10 47.43
N LYS A 6 22.70 14.79 47.42
CA LYS A 6 22.73 13.96 46.21
C LYS A 6 21.33 13.66 45.66
N LEU A 7 20.36 13.48 46.55
CA LEU A 7 18.96 13.31 46.14
C LEU A 7 18.39 14.58 45.52
N LEU A 8 18.74 15.75 46.08
CA LEU A 8 18.35 17.04 45.52
C LEU A 8 19.03 17.31 44.16
N SER A 9 20.30 16.97 43.97
CA SER A 9 20.96 17.10 42.67
C SER A 9 20.35 16.16 41.62
N GLY A 10 20.02 14.92 41.99
CA GLY A 10 19.38 13.95 41.09
C GLY A 10 18.00 14.38 40.60
N GLN A 11 17.16 14.98 41.46
CA GLN A 11 15.84 15.49 41.06
C GLN A 11 15.95 16.65 40.06
N THR A 12 16.99 17.48 40.17
CA THR A 12 17.21 18.59 39.22
C THR A 12 17.64 18.11 37.83
N GLU A 13 18.41 17.03 37.74
CA GLU A 13 18.78 16.44 36.45
C GLU A 13 17.58 15.78 35.77
N VAL A 14 16.76 15.05 36.52
CA VAL A 14 15.53 14.41 36.00
C VAL A 14 14.53 15.45 35.50
N SER A 15 14.32 16.54 36.23
CA SER A 15 13.42 17.64 35.82
C SER A 15 13.88 18.33 34.54
N LYS A 16 15.19 18.60 34.38
CA LYS A 16 15.77 19.15 33.14
C LYS A 16 15.63 18.18 31.97
N ALA A 17 15.90 16.90 32.20
CA ALA A 17 15.75 15.86 31.17
C ALA A 17 14.29 15.76 30.71
N TYR A 18 13.35 15.76 31.64
CA TYR A 18 11.91 15.74 31.34
C TYR A 18 11.49 16.99 30.56
N GLY A 19 11.89 18.19 30.98
CA GLY A 19 11.60 19.44 30.25
C GLY A 19 12.13 19.44 28.82
N THR A 20 13.34 18.92 28.60
CA THR A 20 13.95 18.86 27.25
C THR A 20 13.22 17.88 26.33
N ASN A 21 12.83 16.72 26.85
CA ASN A 21 12.08 15.71 26.10
C ASN A 21 10.64 16.14 25.82
N LEU A 22 10.01 16.85 26.77
CA LEU A 22 8.70 17.47 26.55
C LEU A 22 8.78 18.52 25.46
N VAL A 23 9.67 19.52 25.55
CA VAL A 23 9.82 20.58 24.52
C VAL A 23 10.04 19.99 23.12
N LYS A 24 10.85 18.93 23.00
CA LYS A 24 11.01 18.21 21.72
C LYS A 24 9.73 17.52 21.25
N SER A 25 8.94 16.96 22.16
CA SER A 25 7.68 16.26 21.83
C SER A 25 6.58 17.23 21.43
N ILE A 26 6.39 18.34 22.15
CA ILE A 26 5.46 19.42 21.76
C ILE A 26 5.92 20.12 20.47
N ALA A 27 7.22 20.31 20.24
CA ALA A 27 7.73 20.82 18.96
C ALA A 27 7.46 19.86 17.80
N LYS A 28 7.38 18.55 18.05
CA LYS A 28 7.02 17.54 17.05
C LYS A 28 5.50 17.51 16.79
N VAL A 29 4.68 17.67 17.82
CA VAL A 29 3.21 17.75 17.71
C VAL A 29 2.76 19.06 17.07
N GLY A 30 3.46 20.16 17.32
CA GLY A 30 3.17 21.48 16.77
C GLY A 30 3.61 21.69 15.32
N LYS A 31 4.31 20.71 14.71
CA LYS A 31 4.48 20.73 13.25
C LYS A 31 3.11 20.43 12.65
N PRO A 32 2.51 21.39 11.92
CA PRO A 32 1.24 21.13 11.25
C PRO A 32 1.48 19.91 10.37
N THR A 33 0.63 18.89 10.54
CA THR A 33 0.51 17.72 9.68
C THR A 33 0.86 18.16 8.28
N GLU A 34 2.00 17.68 7.79
CA GLU A 34 2.53 17.99 6.48
C GLU A 34 1.35 18.00 5.53
N THR A 35 0.96 19.21 5.15
CA THR A 35 -0.20 19.42 4.31
C THR A 35 0.27 18.87 3.00
N GLN A 36 0.00 17.58 2.77
CA GLN A 36 0.47 16.84 1.61
C GLN A 36 0.34 17.77 0.42
N SER A 37 1.48 18.07 -0.17
CA SER A 37 1.56 18.82 -1.41
C SER A 37 0.48 18.26 -2.34
N PRO A 38 -0.23 19.06 -3.15
CA PRO A 38 -1.20 18.51 -4.10
C PRO A 38 -0.58 17.40 -4.99
N ALA A 39 0.75 17.36 -5.14
CA ALA A 39 1.49 16.24 -5.75
C ALA A 39 1.58 14.97 -4.89
N ASP A 40 1.61 15.07 -3.55
CA ASP A 40 1.59 13.94 -2.61
C ASP A 40 0.19 13.35 -2.47
N ARG A 41 -0.84 14.19 -2.60
CA ARG A 41 -2.24 13.74 -2.82
C ARG A 41 -2.42 12.98 -4.13
N MET A 42 -1.40 12.89 -4.98
CA MET A 42 -1.41 12.08 -6.20
C MET A 42 -0.66 10.76 -6.01
N GLN A 43 -0.04 10.51 -4.84
CA GLN A 43 0.75 9.30 -4.61
C GLN A 43 -0.12 8.04 -4.54
N TRP A 44 -1.36 8.13 -4.02
CA TRP A 44 -2.30 7.01 -4.04
C TRP A 44 -2.90 6.74 -5.43
N LEU A 45 -2.76 7.68 -6.37
CA LEU A 45 -3.15 7.47 -7.77
C LEU A 45 -2.12 6.65 -8.55
N LYS A 46 -0.85 6.66 -8.14
CA LYS A 46 0.22 5.87 -8.78
C LYS A 46 -0.02 4.34 -8.71
N PRO A 47 -0.30 3.73 -7.53
CA PRO A 47 -0.60 2.30 -7.48
C PRO A 47 -1.93 1.97 -8.18
N LEU A 48 -2.92 2.86 -8.11
CA LEU A 48 -4.19 2.67 -8.84
C LEU A 48 -3.97 2.64 -10.36
N ALA A 49 -3.18 3.56 -10.90
CA ALA A 49 -2.83 3.60 -12.31
C ALA A 49 -2.04 2.35 -12.74
N PHE A 50 -1.14 1.86 -11.88
CA PHE A 50 -0.42 0.61 -12.11
C PHE A 50 -1.36 -0.60 -12.17
N SER A 51 -2.30 -0.71 -11.24
CA SER A 51 -3.31 -1.79 -11.23
C SER A 51 -4.21 -1.74 -12.47
N VAL A 52 -4.60 -0.55 -12.91
CA VAL A 52 -5.37 -0.37 -14.16
C VAL A 52 -4.57 -0.83 -15.37
N LEU A 53 -3.29 -0.44 -15.47
CA LEU A 53 -2.41 -0.90 -16.55
C LEU A 53 -2.26 -2.43 -16.54
N PHE A 54 -2.10 -3.03 -15.35
CA PHE A 54 -1.98 -4.48 -15.18
C PHE A 54 -3.24 -5.22 -15.67
N ILE A 55 -4.44 -4.68 -15.38
CA ILE A 55 -5.72 -5.17 -15.93
C ILE A 55 -5.70 -5.15 -17.46
N PHE A 56 -5.30 -4.03 -18.08
CA PHE A 56 -5.28 -3.92 -19.54
C PHE A 56 -4.33 -4.91 -20.20
N VAL A 57 -3.19 -5.23 -19.57
CA VAL A 57 -2.28 -6.29 -20.03
C VAL A 57 -2.97 -7.65 -20.04
N GLY A 58 -3.66 -8.01 -18.95
CA GLY A 58 -4.43 -9.25 -18.88
C GLY A 58 -5.54 -9.31 -19.94
N VAL A 59 -6.29 -8.21 -20.10
CA VAL A 59 -7.37 -8.09 -21.10
C VAL A 59 -6.84 -8.31 -22.51
N ALA A 60 -5.75 -7.63 -22.88
CA ALA A 60 -5.13 -7.78 -24.20
C ALA A 60 -4.67 -9.22 -24.46
N TYR A 61 -4.08 -9.88 -23.45
CA TYR A 61 -3.68 -11.28 -23.54
C TYR A 61 -4.88 -12.21 -23.79
N PHE A 62 -5.95 -12.10 -23.00
CA PHE A 62 -7.13 -12.95 -23.13
C PHE A 62 -7.91 -12.70 -24.44
N MET A 63 -7.95 -11.46 -24.90
CA MET A 63 -8.53 -11.14 -26.21
C MET A 63 -7.72 -11.79 -27.35
N ALA A 64 -6.38 -11.68 -27.32
CA ALA A 64 -5.52 -12.20 -28.37
C ALA A 64 -5.43 -13.74 -28.39
N ARG A 65 -5.47 -14.39 -27.22
CA ARG A 65 -5.25 -15.85 -27.10
C ARG A 65 -6.55 -16.66 -27.12
N LEU A 66 -7.59 -16.17 -26.47
CA LEU A 66 -8.86 -16.88 -26.33
C LEU A 66 -9.99 -16.29 -27.20
N GLY A 67 -9.73 -15.20 -27.93
CA GLY A 67 -10.74 -14.55 -28.76
C GLY A 67 -11.91 -14.00 -27.95
N TRP A 68 -11.70 -13.73 -26.66
CA TRP A 68 -12.75 -13.19 -25.80
C TRP A 68 -13.10 -11.76 -26.20
N SER A 69 -14.39 -11.40 -26.06
CA SER A 69 -14.80 -10.01 -26.19
C SER A 69 -14.18 -9.17 -25.07
N PHE A 70 -13.98 -7.87 -25.33
CA PHE A 70 -13.41 -6.93 -24.36
C PHE A 70 -14.13 -6.98 -23.01
N SER A 71 -15.48 -6.96 -23.01
CA SER A 71 -16.28 -7.01 -21.78
C SER A 71 -16.06 -8.30 -20.98
N LYS A 72 -15.93 -9.46 -21.66
CA LYS A 72 -15.67 -10.74 -21.00
C LYS A 72 -14.27 -10.78 -20.39
N ALA A 73 -13.26 -10.35 -21.15
CA ALA A 73 -11.88 -10.32 -20.69
C ALA A 73 -11.68 -9.33 -19.53
N LEU A 74 -12.28 -8.14 -19.61
CA LEU A 74 -12.24 -7.14 -18.56
C LEU A 74 -12.90 -7.65 -17.27
N TYR A 75 -14.11 -8.22 -17.39
CA TYR A 75 -14.81 -8.81 -16.26
C TYR A 75 -13.96 -9.89 -15.56
N PHE A 76 -13.38 -10.81 -16.34
CA PHE A 76 -12.54 -11.87 -15.80
C PHE A 76 -11.30 -11.32 -15.07
N CYS A 77 -10.58 -10.37 -15.68
CA CYS A 77 -9.40 -9.75 -15.07
C CYS A 77 -9.74 -8.98 -13.78
N VAL A 78 -10.85 -8.22 -13.78
CA VAL A 78 -11.29 -7.45 -12.60
C VAL A 78 -11.67 -8.39 -11.47
N VAL A 79 -12.57 -9.35 -11.70
CA VAL A 79 -13.03 -10.33 -10.69
C VAL A 79 -11.86 -11.14 -10.10
N THR A 80 -10.84 -11.39 -10.91
CA THR A 80 -9.61 -12.09 -10.48
C THR A 80 -8.74 -11.20 -9.58
N ILE A 81 -8.45 -9.97 -9.99
CA ILE A 81 -7.59 -9.05 -9.20
C ILE A 81 -8.29 -8.62 -7.92
N THR A 82 -9.60 -8.41 -7.96
CA THR A 82 -10.39 -8.13 -6.75
C THR A 82 -10.59 -9.37 -5.87
N THR A 83 -10.03 -10.52 -6.24
CA THR A 83 -10.14 -11.81 -5.53
C THR A 83 -11.57 -12.29 -5.29
N VAL A 84 -12.53 -11.79 -6.09
CA VAL A 84 -13.94 -12.19 -6.00
C VAL A 84 -14.12 -13.60 -6.54
N GLY A 85 -13.49 -13.90 -7.69
CA GLY A 85 -13.31 -15.27 -8.19
C GLY A 85 -14.59 -16.09 -8.39
N TYR A 86 -15.62 -15.56 -9.06
CA TYR A 86 -16.88 -16.28 -9.29
C TYR A 86 -16.72 -17.64 -10.02
N GLY A 87 -15.67 -17.79 -10.84
CA GLY A 87 -15.37 -19.05 -11.53
C GLY A 87 -16.30 -19.38 -12.70
N ASP A 88 -17.12 -18.43 -13.14
CA ASP A 88 -18.02 -18.51 -14.29
C ASP A 88 -17.27 -18.53 -15.64
N PHE A 89 -16.14 -17.84 -15.72
CA PHE A 89 -15.22 -17.89 -16.85
C PHE A 89 -13.84 -18.35 -16.42
N TYR A 90 -13.21 -19.20 -17.23
CA TYR A 90 -11.86 -19.69 -17.00
C TYR A 90 -11.17 -20.04 -18.34
N PRO A 91 -9.84 -19.87 -18.44
CA PRO A 91 -9.09 -20.28 -19.62
C PRO A 91 -9.10 -21.80 -19.76
N ILE A 92 -9.36 -22.29 -20.97
CA ILE A 92 -9.42 -23.72 -21.29
C ILE A 92 -8.06 -24.27 -21.72
N ASP A 93 -7.26 -23.44 -22.34
CA ASP A 93 -5.94 -23.72 -22.90
C ASP A 93 -4.83 -23.73 -21.85
N SER A 94 -3.91 -24.69 -21.96
CA SER A 94 -2.81 -24.90 -20.99
C SER A 94 -1.91 -23.67 -20.84
N ALA A 95 -1.65 -22.95 -21.94
CA ALA A 95 -0.83 -21.74 -21.92
C ALA A 95 -1.49 -20.62 -21.12
N SER A 96 -2.80 -20.37 -21.32
CA SER A 96 -3.50 -19.33 -20.58
C SER A 96 -3.79 -19.72 -19.12
N LYS A 97 -3.89 -21.02 -18.81
CA LYS A 97 -3.88 -21.52 -17.43
C LYS A 97 -2.57 -21.19 -16.70
N LEU A 98 -1.43 -21.38 -17.36
CA LEU A 98 -0.14 -21.00 -16.78
C LEU A 98 -0.02 -19.49 -16.61
N PHE A 99 -0.46 -18.73 -17.63
CA PHE A 99 -0.48 -17.27 -17.59
C PHE A 99 -1.33 -16.75 -16.42
N ILE A 100 -2.57 -17.25 -16.24
CA ILE A 100 -3.45 -16.75 -15.17
C ILE A 100 -2.88 -17.05 -13.78
N VAL A 101 -2.20 -18.18 -13.58
CA VAL A 101 -1.55 -18.48 -12.30
C VAL A 101 -0.46 -17.46 -11.99
N ALA A 102 0.43 -17.18 -12.95
CA ALA A 102 1.46 -16.15 -12.79
C ALA A 102 0.85 -14.76 -12.59
N TYR A 103 -0.21 -14.44 -13.34
CA TYR A 103 -0.93 -13.18 -13.26
C TYR A 103 -1.54 -12.94 -11.87
N VAL A 104 -2.15 -13.96 -11.26
CA VAL A 104 -2.74 -13.87 -9.91
C VAL A 104 -1.67 -13.63 -8.85
N ILE A 105 -0.51 -14.30 -8.94
CA ILE A 105 0.60 -14.10 -8.00
C ILE A 105 1.08 -12.64 -8.06
N CYS A 106 1.24 -12.09 -9.26
CA CYS A 106 1.60 -10.69 -9.45
C CYS A 106 0.50 -9.73 -8.97
N ALA A 107 -0.78 -10.06 -9.19
CA ALA A 107 -1.90 -9.24 -8.75
C ALA A 107 -1.92 -9.06 -7.22
N VAL A 108 -1.71 -10.15 -6.47
CA VAL A 108 -1.69 -10.11 -5.00
C VAL A 108 -0.48 -9.31 -4.49
N SER A 109 0.66 -9.34 -5.18
CA SER A 109 1.82 -8.53 -4.81
C SER A 109 1.67 -7.03 -5.08
N ALA A 110 0.72 -6.64 -5.93
CA ALA A 110 0.48 -5.26 -6.34
C ALA A 110 -0.59 -4.55 -5.50
N ILE A 111 -1.31 -5.30 -4.65
CA ILE A 111 -2.32 -4.83 -3.68
C ILE A 111 -1.66 -4.65 -2.32
#